data_AF-A0A849UPZ5-F1
#
_entry.id   AF-A0A849UPZ5-F1
#
_cell.length_a   1.000
_cell.length_b   1.000
_cell.length_c   1.000
_cell.angle_alpha   90.00
_cell.angle_beta   90.00
_cell.angle_gamma   90.00
#
_symmetry.space_group_name_H-M   'P 1'
#
loop_
_entity.id
_entity.type
_entity.pdbx_description
1 polymer ?
#
loop_
_entity_poly.entity_id
_entity_poly.type
_entity_poly.pdbx_seq_one_letter_code
_entity_poly.pdbx_strand_id
1 'polypeptide(L)'
;MEIEKYGIGGPAVTNASRIIARRDLKNYSFEVELNGKKWTLNPLRVRQLKEAMVTVGGIALNEVDSRTMESKKVPGLFFAGEILDIDGPSGGYNLQAAFSTARLAMDAIAKKLRVHSSQRV
;
A
#
# COMPACT_ATOMS: atom_id res chain seq x y z
N MET A 1 10.64 -4.18 23.78
CA MET A 1 9.98 -5.18 22.90
C MET A 1 9.69 -6.41 23.76
N GLU A 2 8.56 -6.40 24.47
CA GLU A 2 8.21 -7.49 25.40
C GLU A 2 7.23 -8.49 24.78
N ILE A 3 6.71 -8.20 23.58
CA ILE A 3 5.65 -8.97 22.93
C ILE A 3 6.14 -10.21 22.16
N GLU A 4 7.42 -10.22 21.76
CA GLU A 4 8.03 -11.34 21.02
C GLU A 4 8.10 -12.61 21.88
N LYS A 5 8.22 -12.47 23.20
CA LYS A 5 8.15 -13.59 24.15
C LYS A 5 6.78 -14.29 24.16
N TYR A 6 5.75 -13.63 23.61
CA TYR A 6 4.41 -14.18 23.42
C TYR A 6 4.16 -14.63 21.96
N GLY A 7 5.21 -14.74 21.14
CA GLY A 7 5.10 -15.21 19.75
C GLY A 7 4.57 -14.17 18.75
N ILE A 8 4.41 -12.91 19.17
CA ILE A 8 3.97 -11.83 18.27
C ILE A 8 5.20 -11.20 17.62
N GLY A 9 5.51 -11.64 16.40
CA GLY A 9 6.65 -11.14 15.63
C GLY A 9 6.42 -9.77 15.00
N GLY A 10 7.51 -9.08 14.64
CA GLY A 10 7.50 -7.78 13.95
C GLY A 10 6.52 -7.68 12.75
N PRO A 11 6.42 -8.67 11.85
CA PRO A 11 5.46 -8.65 10.75
C PRO A 11 4.00 -8.51 11.18
N ALA A 12 3.61 -9.12 12.31
CA ALA A 12 2.25 -9.01 12.84
C ALA A 12 1.93 -7.57 13.27
N VAL A 13 2.91 -6.89 13.90
CA VAL A 13 2.79 -5.49 14.34
C VAL A 13 2.70 -4.55 13.14
N THR A 14 3.56 -4.74 12.13
CA THR A 14 3.56 -3.93 10.90
C THR A 14 2.24 -4.10 10.15
N ASN A 15 1.75 -5.33 10.01
CA ASN A 15 0.48 -5.60 9.33
C ASN A 15 -0.72 -5.04 10.09
N ALA A 16 -0.72 -5.08 11.42
CA ALA A 16 -1.77 -4.46 12.23
C ALA A 16 -1.77 -2.93 12.07
N SER A 17 -0.59 -2.30 12.09
CA SER A 17 -0.41 -0.86 11.88
C SER A 17 -0.99 -0.41 10.52
N ARG A 18 -0.78 -1.21 9.48
CA ARG A 18 -1.34 -0.99 8.14
C ARG A 18 -2.88 -1.00 8.14
N ILE A 19 -3.51 -1.95 8.84
CA ILE A 19 -4.97 -2.02 8.96
C ILE A 19 -5.52 -0.79 9.68
N ILE A 20 -4.85 -0.36 10.76
CA ILE A 20 -5.23 0.84 11.52
C ILE A 20 -5.18 2.08 10.64
N ALA A 21 -4.12 2.24 9.84
CA ALA A 21 -4.00 3.34 8.88
C ALA A 21 -5.11 3.29 7.81
N ARG A 22 -5.35 2.12 7.20
CA ARG A 22 -6.37 1.95 6.13
C ARG A 22 -7.78 2.27 6.59
N ARG A 23 -8.14 1.84 7.81
CA ARG A 23 -9.50 1.91 8.34
C ARG A 23 -9.73 3.11 9.26
N ASP A 24 -8.76 4.00 9.36
CA ASP A 24 -8.75 5.14 10.28
C ASP A 24 -9.14 4.77 11.73
N LEU A 25 -8.57 3.69 12.26
CA LEU A 25 -8.96 3.14 13.56
C LEU A 25 -8.30 3.86 14.76
N LYS A 26 -7.65 5.01 14.53
CA LYS A 26 -6.89 5.76 15.55
C LYS A 26 -7.74 6.23 16.74
N ASN A 27 -9.05 6.31 16.57
CA ASN A 27 -10.01 6.76 17.58
C ASN A 27 -10.77 5.60 18.24
N TYR A 28 -10.47 4.35 17.89
CA TYR A 28 -11.16 3.19 18.45
C TYR A 28 -10.39 2.63 19.65
N SER A 29 -11.10 2.39 20.75
CA SER A 29 -10.62 1.61 21.88
C SER A 29 -11.22 0.20 21.82
N PHE A 30 -10.44 -0.79 22.25
CA PHE A 30 -10.90 -2.17 22.32
C PHE A 30 -11.12 -2.55 23.77
N GLU A 31 -12.27 -3.16 24.07
CA GLU A 31 -12.50 -3.80 25.36
C GLU A 31 -12.36 -5.31 25.18
N VAL A 32 -11.56 -5.92 26.05
CA VAL A 32 -11.32 -7.36 26.06
C VAL A 32 -11.68 -7.89 27.44
N GLU A 33 -12.58 -8.87 27.49
CA GLU A 33 -12.90 -9.59 28.71
C GLU A 33 -12.28 -10.98 28.66
N LEU A 34 -11.46 -11.30 29.67
CA LEU A 34 -10.83 -12.60 29.83
C LEU A 34 -10.95 -13.02 31.29
N ASN A 35 -11.45 -14.24 31.53
CA ASN A 35 -11.63 -14.80 32.88
C ASN A 35 -12.43 -13.86 33.81
N GLY A 36 -13.47 -13.21 33.28
CA GLY A 36 -14.31 -12.27 34.03
C GLY A 36 -13.65 -10.92 34.35
N LYS A 37 -12.45 -10.63 33.82
CA LYS A 37 -11.79 -9.32 33.95
C LYS A 37 -11.84 -8.57 32.63
N LYS A 38 -12.37 -7.34 32.68
CA LYS A 38 -12.39 -6.41 31.55
C LYS A 38 -11.12 -5.57 31.50
N TRP A 39 -10.57 -5.44 30.30
CA TRP A 39 -9.41 -4.63 29.98
C TRP A 39 -9.76 -3.67 28.86
N THR A 40 -9.55 -2.37 29.09
CA THR A 40 -9.65 -1.36 28.02
C THR A 40 -8.26 -1.15 27.45
N LEU A 41 -8.09 -1.47 26.17
CA LEU A 41 -6.85 -1.25 25.44
C LEU A 41 -6.83 0.17 24.89
N ASN A 42 -5.71 0.85 25.10
CA ASN A 42 -5.48 2.17 24.51
C ASN A 42 -5.62 2.13 22.98
N PRO A 43 -6.09 3.21 22.35
CA PRO A 43 -6.25 3.26 20.90
C PRO A 43 -4.93 2.91 20.22
N LEU A 44 -5.01 2.01 19.23
CA LEU A 44 -3.82 1.60 18.50
C LEU A 44 -3.35 2.78 17.65
N ARG A 45 -2.11 3.22 17.87
CA ARG A 45 -1.49 4.31 17.13
C ARG A 45 -0.51 3.77 16.12
N VAL A 46 -0.55 4.32 14.92
CA VAL A 46 0.52 4.12 13.93
C VAL A 46 1.73 4.96 14.32
N ARG A 47 2.91 4.46 13.98
CA ARG A 47 4.16 5.23 14.13
C ARG A 47 4.15 6.45 13.23
N GLN A 48 5.00 7.42 13.55
CA GLN A 48 5.16 8.61 12.72
C GLN A 48 5.63 8.24 11.32
N LEU A 49 5.27 9.06 10.33
CA LEU A 49 5.66 8.85 8.93
C LEU A 49 7.18 8.68 8.74
N LYS A 50 8.00 9.35 9.55
CA LYS A 50 9.48 9.24 9.52
C LYS A 50 9.99 7.82 9.83
N GLU A 51 9.19 7.02 10.52
CA GLU A 51 9.48 5.62 10.85
C GLU A 51 8.70 4.63 9.98
N ALA A 52 7.89 5.13 9.03
CA ALA A 52 7.06 4.29 8.18
C ALA A 52 7.90 3.57 7.14
N MET A 53 7.66 2.27 6.98
CA MET A 53 8.29 1.44 5.94
C MET A 53 7.53 1.47 4.61
N VAL A 54 6.26 1.84 4.64
CA VAL A 54 5.36 1.90 3.49
C VAL A 54 4.27 2.93 3.78
N THR A 55 3.78 3.56 2.72
CA THR A 55 2.66 4.49 2.72
C THR A 55 1.36 3.72 2.48
N VAL A 56 0.31 4.10 3.20
CA VAL A 56 -1.06 3.62 2.95
C VAL A 56 -1.85 4.73 2.29
N GLY A 57 -2.53 4.42 1.18
CA GLY A 57 -3.16 5.42 0.32
C GLY A 57 -2.37 5.64 -0.96
N GLY A 58 -2.81 6.61 -1.78
CA GLY A 58 -2.16 6.95 -3.04
C GLY A 58 -3.17 7.30 -4.12
N ILE A 59 -2.76 7.17 -5.38
CA ILE A 59 -3.63 7.36 -6.54
C ILE A 59 -4.64 6.22 -6.59
N ALA A 60 -5.92 6.56 -6.62
CA ALA A 60 -7.01 5.58 -6.63
C ALA A 60 -6.92 4.67 -7.87
N LEU A 61 -6.96 3.35 -7.64
CA LEU A 61 -6.76 2.35 -8.70
C LEU A 61 -7.83 2.38 -9.78
N ASN A 62 -9.02 2.89 -9.47
CA ASN A 62 -10.08 3.10 -10.45
C ASN A 62 -9.75 4.22 -11.46
N GLU A 63 -8.80 5.10 -11.16
CA GLU A 63 -8.34 6.19 -12.05
C GLU A 63 -7.15 5.80 -12.95
N VAL A 64 -6.67 4.57 -12.83
CA VAL A 64 -5.53 4.02 -13.59
C VAL A 64 -6.02 2.82 -14.41
N ASP A 65 -5.63 2.71 -15.69
CA ASP A 65 -5.89 1.50 -16.48
C ASP A 65 -4.97 0.37 -15.98
N SER A 66 -5.57 -0.70 -15.45
CA SER A 66 -4.84 -1.81 -14.84
C SER A 66 -3.96 -2.61 -15.79
N ARG A 67 -4.11 -2.42 -17.11
CA ARG A 67 -3.35 -3.15 -18.15
C ARG A 67 -2.19 -2.32 -18.71
N THR A 68 -2.21 -1.01 -18.52
CA THR A 68 -1.18 -0.11 -19.09
C THR A 68 -0.52 0.77 -18.05
N MET A 69 -1.10 0.87 -16.86
CA MET A 69 -0.74 1.82 -15.81
C MET A 69 -0.87 3.30 -16.23
N GLU A 70 -1.60 3.57 -17.31
CA GLU A 70 -1.88 4.93 -17.78
C GLU A 70 -3.00 5.56 -16.95
N SER A 71 -2.91 6.87 -16.71
CA SER A 71 -4.00 7.66 -16.15
C SER A 71 -5.21 7.62 -17.08
N LYS A 72 -6.38 7.32 -16.53
CA LYS A 72 -7.65 7.44 -17.26
C LYS A 72 -8.08 8.90 -17.45
N LYS A 73 -7.48 9.83 -16.71
CA LYS A 73 -7.79 11.27 -16.76
C LYS A 73 -6.83 12.06 -17.64
N VAL A 74 -5.57 11.66 -17.70
CA VAL A 74 -4.52 12.41 -18.42
C VAL A 74 -3.77 11.46 -19.37
N PRO A 75 -4.13 11.45 -20.67
CA PRO A 75 -3.44 10.62 -21.65
C PRO A 75 -1.94 10.91 -21.70
N GLY A 76 -1.11 9.87 -21.67
CA GLY A 76 0.35 9.97 -21.67
C GLY A 76 0.99 10.07 -20.28
N LEU A 77 0.20 10.18 -19.21
CA LEU A 77 0.68 10.11 -17.83
C LEU A 77 0.56 8.68 -17.31
N PHE A 78 1.62 8.14 -16.72
CA PHE A 78 1.67 6.78 -16.19
C PHE A 78 2.11 6.77 -14.73
N PHE A 79 1.66 5.77 -13.97
CA PHE A 79 1.97 5.63 -12.54
C PHE A 79 2.49 4.23 -12.24
N ALA A 80 3.44 4.10 -11.32
CA ALA A 80 3.96 2.81 -10.90
C ALA A 80 4.49 2.88 -9.46
N GLY A 81 4.48 1.74 -8.77
CA GLY A 81 4.97 1.63 -7.41
C GLY A 81 4.07 2.27 -6.36
N GLU A 82 4.68 2.68 -5.26
CA GLU A 82 4.02 3.10 -4.01
C GLU A 82 3.21 4.41 -4.13
N ILE A 83 3.29 5.10 -5.27
CA ILE A 83 2.41 6.25 -5.55
C ILE A 83 0.95 5.81 -5.80
N LEU A 84 0.75 4.57 -6.24
CA LEU A 84 -0.56 3.97 -6.39
C LEU A 84 -1.12 3.61 -5.02
N ASP A 85 -2.45 3.57 -4.88
CA ASP A 85 -3.12 3.09 -3.68
C ASP A 85 -3.00 1.56 -3.52
N ILE A 86 -1.76 1.08 -3.38
CA ILE A 86 -1.36 -0.32 -3.25
C ILE A 86 -0.42 -0.44 -2.05
N ASP A 87 -0.87 -1.14 -1.03
CA ASP A 87 -0.08 -1.49 0.15
C ASP A 87 -0.28 -2.97 0.50
N GLY A 88 0.83 -3.70 0.53
CA GLY A 88 0.88 -5.11 0.90
C GLY A 88 1.44 -5.32 2.31
N PRO A 89 1.30 -6.55 2.87
CA PRO A 89 2.00 -6.92 4.09
C PRO A 89 3.53 -6.88 3.90
N SER A 90 4.27 -6.82 5.00
CA SER A 90 5.74 -6.97 4.95
C SER A 90 6.13 -8.34 4.37
N GLY A 91 7.31 -8.44 3.75
CA GLY A 91 7.80 -9.69 3.14
C GLY A 91 7.95 -9.63 1.62
N GLY A 92 8.18 -8.45 1.05
CA GLY A 92 8.50 -8.28 -0.38
C GLY A 92 7.32 -7.91 -1.28
N TYR A 93 6.08 -7.92 -0.78
CA TYR A 93 4.89 -7.63 -1.58
C TYR A 93 4.88 -6.22 -2.21
N ASN A 94 5.32 -5.20 -1.46
CA ASN A 94 5.39 -3.83 -1.99
C ASN A 94 6.44 -3.69 -3.10
N LEU A 95 7.59 -4.37 -2.94
CA LEU A 95 8.62 -4.41 -4.00
C LEU A 95 8.10 -5.13 -5.24
N GLN A 96 7.43 -6.28 -5.05
CA GLN A 96 6.81 -7.00 -6.15
C GLN A 96 5.79 -6.13 -6.90
N ALA A 97 4.90 -5.44 -6.18
CA ALA A 97 3.94 -4.51 -6.77
C ALA A 97 4.65 -3.38 -7.54
N ALA A 98 5.72 -2.82 -6.99
CA ALA A 98 6.50 -1.79 -7.65
C ALA A 98 7.14 -2.28 -8.96
N PHE A 99 7.77 -3.46 -8.95
CA PHE A 99 8.39 -4.00 -10.16
C PHE A 99 7.36 -4.40 -11.22
N SER A 100 6.26 -5.06 -10.83
CA SER A 100 5.21 -5.46 -11.76
C SER A 100 4.53 -4.26 -12.43
N THR A 101 4.18 -3.24 -11.67
CA THR A 101 3.54 -2.02 -12.21
C THR A 101 4.50 -1.22 -13.09
N ALA A 102 5.77 -1.09 -12.68
CA ALA A 102 6.79 -0.41 -13.49
C ALA A 102 7.01 -1.10 -14.84
N ARG A 103 7.11 -2.44 -14.84
CA ARG A 103 7.25 -3.23 -16.08
C ARG A 103 6.09 -2.95 -17.04
N LEU A 104 4.86 -2.98 -16.54
CA LEU A 104 3.65 -2.78 -17.34
C LEU A 104 3.55 -1.36 -17.91
N ALA A 105 3.86 -0.35 -17.09
CA ALA A 105 3.93 1.05 -17.52
C ALA A 105 4.95 1.24 -18.65
N MET A 106 6.14 0.67 -18.50
CA MET A 106 7.20 0.78 -19.51
C MET A 106 6.82 0.10 -20.83
N ASP A 107 6.21 -1.09 -20.78
CA ASP A 107 5.74 -1.78 -22.00
C ASP A 107 4.66 -0.96 -22.73
N ALA A 108 3.73 -0.34 -22.00
CA ALA A 108 2.71 0.52 -22.57
C ALA A 108 3.31 1.79 -23.20
N ILE A 109 4.26 2.44 -22.52
CA ILE A 109 4.99 3.61 -23.04
C ILE A 109 5.72 3.24 -24.33
N ALA A 110 6.48 2.14 -24.32
CA ALA A 110 7.24 1.70 -25.50
C ALA A 110 6.32 1.42 -26.70
N LYS A 111 5.18 0.77 -26.48
CA LYS A 111 4.18 0.54 -27.52
C LYS A 111 3.61 1.85 -28.08
N LYS A 112 3.27 2.80 -27.21
CA LYS A 112 2.70 4.10 -27.61
C LYS A 112 3.69 4.93 -28.42
N LEU A 113 4.97 4.94 -28.03
CA LEU A 113 6.03 5.63 -28.77
C LEU A 113 6.25 5.03 -30.16
N ARG A 114 6.24 3.69 -30.30
CA ARG A 114 6.39 3.02 -31.60
C ARG A 114 5.28 3.37 -32.59
N VAL A 115 4.03 3.40 -32.13
CA VAL A 115 2.89 3.80 -32.96
C VAL A 115 3.05 5.25 -33.43
N HIS A 116 3.49 6.13 -32.53
CA HIS A 116 3.66 7.55 -32.83
C HIS A 116 4.84 7.84 -33.79
N SER A 117 5.85 6.97 -33.85
CA SER A 117 6.92 7.05 -34.85
C SER A 117 6.49 6.57 -36.24
N SER A 118 5.61 5.58 -36.33
CA SER A 118 5.11 5.06 -37.61
C SER A 118 4.06 5.95 -38.29
N GLN A 119 3.40 6.84 -37.55
CA GLN A 119 2.44 7.82 -38.08
C GLN A 119 3.08 9.14 -38.53
N ARG A 120 4.40 9.31 -38.35
CA ARG A 120 5.15 10.52 -38.74
C ARG A 120 5.95 10.35 -40.04
N VAL A 121 5.79 9.22 -40.73
CA VAL A 121 6.43 8.94 -42.03
C VAL A 121 5.42 9.09 -43.15
#